data_AF-A0A1J5C025-F1
#
_entry.id   AF-A0A1J5C025-F1
#
_cell.length_a   1.000
_cell.length_b   1.000
_cell.length_c   1.000
_cell.angle_alpha   90.00
_cell.angle_beta   90.00
_cell.angle_gamma   90.00
#
_symmetry.space_group_name_H-M   'P 1'
#
loop_
_entity.id
_entity.type
_entity.pdbx_description
1 polymer ?
#
loop_
_entity_poly.entity_id
_entity_poly.type
_entity_poly.pdbx_seq_one_letter_code
_entity_poly.pdbx_strand_id
1 'polypeptide(L)'
;MHDLPVREKSILAGLYFSKFDREGLKTFGFGGFTEAFNVIGLTLGVRPGSIKNYRDEFDPLFPNHRKGWHQRPIRDYCKKIYDNFGGLGLENFTSQLKQILYKEHELDLLIEEATASDIDAGGTFAKRLLTGQAAEQYFMNSFKSIPSFYGLNIRDATKLGCGFDFQLYSPSVSLAVEVKGLNDKCGNITLTQKEHAVASRMGDRYFLFVVKNFKEKPVHNLYKNPLREGLVFNKIEQYITQTNWTARV
;
A
#
# COMPACT_ATOMS: atom_id res chain seq x y z
N MET A 1 16.99 -2.22 11.89
CA MET A 1 16.53 -3.18 10.85
C MET A 1 16.09 -2.47 9.56
N HIS A 2 16.36 -1.16 9.43
CA HIS A 2 15.90 -0.30 8.31
C HIS A 2 16.60 -0.53 6.98
N ASP A 3 17.79 -1.12 7.02
CA ASP A 3 18.67 -1.27 5.84
C ASP A 3 18.55 -2.62 5.13
N LEU A 4 17.51 -3.41 5.38
CA LEU A 4 17.33 -4.64 4.62
C LEU A 4 17.14 -4.33 3.13
N PRO A 5 17.95 -4.90 2.22
CA PRO A 5 17.75 -4.75 0.79
C PRO A 5 16.34 -5.19 0.38
N VAL A 6 15.78 -4.58 -0.68
CA VAL A 6 14.44 -4.90 -1.21
C VAL A 6 14.22 -6.41 -1.40
N ARG A 7 15.27 -7.13 -1.83
CA ARG A 7 15.24 -8.59 -1.96
C ARG A 7 14.98 -9.28 -0.62
N GLU A 8 15.67 -8.89 0.44
CA GLU A 8 15.51 -9.48 1.78
C GLU A 8 14.16 -9.14 2.38
N LYS A 9 13.67 -7.91 2.19
CA LYS A 9 12.29 -7.52 2.53
C LYS A 9 11.26 -8.43 1.84
N SER A 10 11.47 -8.72 0.55
CA SER A 10 10.61 -9.60 -0.24
C SER A 10 10.65 -11.06 0.23
N ILE A 11 11.85 -11.57 0.58
CA ILE A 11 12.04 -12.91 1.13
C ILE A 11 11.33 -13.02 2.48
N LEU A 12 11.48 -12.00 3.34
CA LEU A 12 10.88 -11.95 4.65
C LEU A 12 9.34 -11.97 4.58
N ALA A 13 8.75 -11.22 3.64
CA ALA A 13 7.31 -11.29 3.37
C ALA A 13 6.88 -12.69 2.91
N GLY A 14 7.66 -13.34 2.03
CA GLY A 14 7.42 -14.72 1.61
C GLY A 14 7.47 -15.71 2.78
N LEU A 15 8.47 -15.58 3.66
CA LEU A 15 8.62 -16.38 4.87
C LEU A 15 7.43 -16.20 5.81
N TYR A 16 7.00 -14.95 6.04
CA TYR A 16 5.85 -14.64 6.89
C TYR A 16 4.57 -15.35 6.42
N PHE A 17 4.21 -15.20 5.14
CA PHE A 17 3.00 -15.84 4.59
C PHE A 17 3.12 -17.35 4.41
N SER A 18 4.35 -17.87 4.34
CA SER A 18 4.55 -19.31 4.42
C SER A 18 4.32 -19.81 5.84
N LYS A 19 4.85 -19.11 6.86
CA LYS A 19 4.79 -19.58 8.24
C LYS A 19 3.39 -19.49 8.84
N PHE A 20 2.68 -18.38 8.60
CA PHE A 20 1.40 -18.08 9.25
C PHE A 20 0.19 -18.24 8.33
N ASP A 21 0.41 -18.53 7.04
CA ASP A 21 -0.62 -18.79 6.05
C ASP A 21 -1.84 -17.83 6.17
N ARG A 22 -3.04 -18.37 6.44
CA ARG A 22 -4.28 -17.60 6.55
C ARG A 22 -4.33 -16.68 7.76
N GLU A 23 -3.64 -17.04 8.84
CA GLU A 23 -3.56 -16.20 10.03
C GLU A 23 -2.80 -14.91 9.71
N GLY A 24 -1.68 -15.01 8.99
CA GLY A 24 -0.93 -13.85 8.51
C GLY A 24 -1.75 -12.96 7.57
N LEU A 25 -2.57 -13.53 6.69
CA LEU A 25 -3.49 -12.74 5.85
C LEU A 25 -4.50 -11.96 6.69
N LYS A 26 -5.12 -12.62 7.67
CA LYS A 26 -6.12 -12.02 8.56
C LYS A 26 -5.50 -10.86 9.36
N THR A 27 -4.28 -11.05 9.86
CA THR A 27 -3.55 -10.03 10.62
C THR A 27 -3.29 -8.75 9.81
N PHE A 28 -3.04 -8.88 8.51
CA PHE A 28 -2.87 -7.72 7.59
C PHE A 28 -4.18 -7.30 6.88
N GLY A 29 -5.32 -7.93 7.20
CA GLY A 29 -6.62 -7.62 6.61
C GLY A 29 -6.79 -8.05 5.14
N PHE A 30 -5.88 -8.84 4.57
CA PHE A 30 -5.98 -9.33 3.20
C PHE A 30 -7.03 -10.44 3.07
N GLY A 31 -7.88 -10.34 2.05
CA GLY A 31 -8.89 -11.36 1.72
C GLY A 31 -8.31 -12.59 1.02
N GLY A 32 -7.07 -12.52 0.53
CA GLY A 32 -6.39 -13.65 -0.09
C GLY A 32 -4.93 -13.38 -0.43
N PHE A 33 -4.21 -14.45 -0.81
CA PHE A 33 -2.79 -14.34 -1.14
C PHE A 33 -2.50 -13.52 -2.39
N THR A 34 -3.38 -13.55 -3.39
CA THR A 34 -3.23 -12.70 -4.58
C THR A 34 -3.23 -11.22 -4.20
N GLU A 35 -4.15 -10.81 -3.32
CA GLU A 35 -4.19 -9.46 -2.78
C GLU A 35 -2.90 -9.13 -2.01
N ALA A 36 -2.49 -9.99 -1.08
CA ALA A 36 -1.28 -9.78 -0.31
C ALA A 36 -0.03 -9.64 -1.19
N PHE A 37 0.13 -10.50 -2.20
CA PHE A 37 1.27 -10.46 -3.12
C PHE A 37 1.25 -9.21 -4.00
N ASN A 38 0.07 -8.80 -4.47
CA ASN A 38 -0.07 -7.60 -5.28
C ASN A 38 0.26 -6.36 -4.46
N VAL A 39 -0.35 -6.21 -3.29
CA VAL A 39 -0.14 -5.06 -2.40
C VAL A 39 1.32 -5.02 -1.96
N ILE A 40 1.85 -6.06 -1.32
CA ILE A 40 3.21 -6.04 -0.77
C ILE A 40 4.27 -5.96 -1.87
N GLY A 41 4.06 -6.67 -2.98
CA GLY A 41 4.97 -6.59 -4.12
C GLY A 41 5.07 -5.16 -4.63
N LEU A 42 3.93 -4.52 -4.87
CA LEU A 42 3.89 -3.13 -5.33
C LEU A 42 4.44 -2.17 -4.28
N THR A 43 4.09 -2.29 -3.00
CA THR A 43 4.67 -1.46 -1.91
C THR A 43 6.19 -1.53 -1.89
N LEU A 44 6.78 -2.71 -2.09
CA LEU A 44 8.23 -2.90 -2.12
C LEU A 44 8.88 -2.56 -3.47
N GLY A 45 8.10 -2.15 -4.48
CA GLY A 45 8.60 -1.87 -5.83
C GLY A 45 9.06 -3.13 -6.59
N VAL A 46 8.57 -4.32 -6.24
CA VAL A 46 8.88 -5.60 -6.90
C VAL A 46 7.67 -6.19 -7.59
N ARG A 47 7.90 -7.18 -8.47
CA ARG A 47 6.79 -7.92 -9.09
C ARG A 47 6.05 -8.73 -8.01
N PRO A 48 4.70 -8.74 -7.99
CA PRO A 48 3.92 -9.57 -7.06
C PRO A 48 4.31 -11.05 -7.06
N GLY A 49 4.68 -11.57 -8.24
CA GLY A 49 5.18 -12.93 -8.39
C GLY A 49 6.44 -13.23 -7.56
N SER A 50 7.27 -12.22 -7.22
CA SER A 50 8.44 -12.41 -6.36
C SER A 50 8.03 -12.83 -4.94
N ILE A 51 7.00 -12.19 -4.36
CA ILE A 51 6.52 -12.53 -3.01
C ILE A 51 5.95 -13.95 -2.99
N LYS A 52 5.16 -14.30 -4.01
CA LYS A 52 4.66 -15.67 -4.20
C LYS A 52 5.81 -16.68 -4.28
N ASN A 53 6.83 -16.41 -5.09
CA ASN A 53 7.97 -17.31 -5.28
C ASN A 53 8.76 -17.51 -3.98
N TYR A 54 8.93 -16.46 -3.17
CA TYR A 54 9.58 -16.61 -1.87
C TYR A 54 8.73 -17.40 -0.89
N ARG A 55 7.41 -17.22 -0.88
CA ARG A 55 6.54 -18.11 -0.12
C ARG A 55 6.71 -19.57 -0.56
N ASP A 56 6.70 -19.85 -1.87
CA ASP A 56 6.86 -21.20 -2.41
C ASP A 56 8.20 -21.85 -1.99
N GLU A 57 9.26 -21.05 -1.80
CA GLU A 57 10.55 -21.52 -1.27
C GLU A 57 10.45 -22.01 0.18
N PHE A 58 9.62 -21.38 1.01
CA PHE A 58 9.48 -21.70 2.44
C PHE A 58 8.33 -22.64 2.76
N ASP A 59 7.33 -22.76 1.88
CA ASP A 59 6.15 -23.64 2.05
C ASP A 59 6.54 -25.07 2.54
N PRO A 60 7.61 -25.73 2.02
CA PRO A 60 8.04 -27.05 2.50
C PRO A 60 8.53 -27.12 3.96
N LEU A 61 8.89 -25.98 4.58
CA LEU A 61 9.48 -25.92 5.91
C LEU A 61 8.43 -25.83 7.03
N PHE A 62 7.15 -25.66 6.67
CA PHE A 62 6.05 -25.48 7.61
C PHE A 62 4.93 -26.48 7.30
N PRO A 63 4.02 -26.77 8.25
CA PRO A 63 2.92 -27.71 8.04
C PRO A 63 1.81 -27.10 7.16
N ASN A 64 2.14 -26.71 5.94
CA ASN A 64 1.23 -26.13 4.97
C ASN A 64 0.63 -27.21 4.06
N HIS A 65 -0.61 -27.01 3.63
CA HIS A 65 -1.22 -27.82 2.57
C HIS A 65 -0.50 -27.66 1.22
N ARG A 66 0.17 -26.53 1.03
CA ARG A 66 0.93 -26.24 -0.19
C ARG A 66 2.30 -26.89 -0.11
N LYS A 67 2.67 -27.64 -1.16
CA LYS A 67 3.98 -28.27 -1.26
C LYS A 67 5.12 -27.29 -1.54
N GLY A 68 4.84 -26.15 -2.18
CA GLY A 68 5.90 -25.24 -2.64
C GLY A 68 7.00 -25.92 -3.47
N TRP A 69 8.21 -25.37 -3.42
CA TRP A 69 9.41 -25.87 -4.07
C TRP A 69 10.10 -26.99 -3.27
N HIS A 70 9.37 -28.07 -2.98
CA HIS A 70 9.82 -29.23 -2.21
C HIS A 70 10.84 -30.15 -2.91
N GLN A 71 11.02 -30.04 -4.23
CA GLN A 71 11.89 -30.94 -5.02
C GLN A 71 13.36 -30.47 -5.09
N ARG A 72 13.74 -29.44 -4.33
CA ARG A 72 15.10 -28.91 -4.29
C ARG A 72 15.42 -28.35 -2.90
N PRO A 73 16.70 -28.24 -2.51
CA PRO A 73 17.06 -27.57 -1.28
C PRO A 73 16.71 -26.07 -1.34
N ILE A 74 16.51 -25.50 -0.15
CA ILE A 74 16.35 -24.06 0.02
C ILE A 74 17.59 -23.31 -0.47
N ARG A 75 17.40 -22.19 -1.16
CA ARG A 75 18.49 -21.31 -1.58
C ARG A 75 19.21 -20.69 -0.38
N ASP A 76 20.53 -20.60 -0.43
CA ASP A 76 21.35 -20.11 0.68
C ASP A 76 20.92 -18.75 1.24
N TYR A 77 20.57 -17.81 0.37
CA TYR A 77 20.12 -16.48 0.79
C TYR A 77 18.73 -16.51 1.46
N CYS A 78 17.85 -17.43 1.07
CA CYS A 78 16.57 -17.65 1.75
C CYS A 78 16.79 -18.35 3.09
N LYS A 79 17.74 -19.30 3.13
CA LYS A 79 18.14 -19.99 4.36
C LYS A 79 18.64 -19.00 5.42
N LYS A 80 19.48 -18.03 5.05
CA LYS A 80 19.94 -16.97 5.97
C LYS A 80 18.79 -16.19 6.61
N ILE A 81 17.76 -15.85 5.83
CA ILE A 81 16.57 -15.17 6.35
C ILE A 81 15.76 -16.11 7.25
N TYR A 82 15.61 -17.37 6.87
CA TYR A 82 14.95 -18.37 7.72
C TYR A 82 15.66 -18.58 9.06
N ASP A 83 16.99 -18.72 9.05
CA ASP A 83 17.78 -18.92 10.27
C ASP A 83 17.63 -17.72 11.23
N ASN A 84 17.53 -16.49 10.70
CA ASN A 84 17.41 -15.26 11.50
C ASN A 84 15.98 -14.97 11.99
N PHE A 85 14.95 -15.25 11.16
CA PHE A 85 13.58 -14.79 11.40
C PHE A 85 12.57 -15.94 11.54
N GLY A 86 12.91 -17.15 11.11
CA GLY A 86 12.04 -18.31 11.08
C GLY A 86 11.57 -18.78 12.46
N GLY A 87 12.27 -18.40 13.53
CA GLY A 87 11.86 -18.68 14.92
C GLY A 87 10.79 -17.74 15.48
N LEU A 88 10.53 -16.58 14.85
CA LEU A 88 9.65 -15.55 15.42
C LEU A 88 8.18 -15.97 15.45
N GLY A 89 7.48 -15.70 16.56
CA GLY A 89 6.03 -15.85 16.66
C GLY A 89 5.26 -14.82 15.82
N LEU A 90 3.96 -15.04 15.63
CA LEU A 90 3.11 -14.22 14.76
C LEU A 90 3.20 -12.73 15.09
N GLU A 91 3.06 -12.37 16.36
CA GLU A 91 3.04 -10.98 16.82
C GLU A 91 4.36 -10.26 16.51
N ASN A 92 5.48 -10.81 16.99
CA ASN A 92 6.82 -10.24 16.77
C ASN A 92 7.16 -10.15 15.28
N PHE A 93 6.83 -11.19 14.50
CA PHE A 93 7.09 -11.18 13.07
C PHE A 93 6.17 -10.16 12.35
N THR A 94 4.90 -10.04 12.76
CA THR A 94 4.00 -9.02 12.20
C THR A 94 4.54 -7.63 12.44
N SER A 95 4.96 -7.32 13.67
CA SER A 95 5.55 -6.03 14.03
C SER A 95 6.78 -5.72 13.17
N GLN A 96 7.69 -6.70 13.03
CA GLN A 96 8.87 -6.56 12.17
C GLN A 96 8.53 -6.36 10.70
N LEU A 97 7.55 -7.08 10.18
CA LEU A 97 7.14 -6.95 8.79
C LEU A 97 6.49 -5.58 8.53
N LYS A 98 5.68 -5.07 9.47
CA LYS A 98 5.13 -3.70 9.39
C LYS A 98 6.23 -2.64 9.36
N GLN A 99 7.25 -2.75 10.20
CA GLN A 99 8.40 -1.83 10.20
C GLN A 99 9.10 -1.74 8.83
N ILE A 100 9.04 -2.81 8.05
CA ILE A 100 9.69 -2.91 6.74
C ILE A 100 8.79 -2.43 5.61
N LEU A 101 7.48 -2.62 5.75
CA LEU A 101 6.48 -2.33 4.71
C LEU A 101 5.91 -0.92 4.81
N TYR A 102 5.83 -0.33 6.00
CA TYR A 102 5.29 1.00 6.20
C TYR A 102 6.31 2.07 5.77
N LYS A 103 5.94 2.89 4.77
CA LYS A 103 6.75 4.01 4.27
C LYS A 103 7.28 4.88 5.42
N GLU A 104 6.42 5.21 6.39
CA GLU A 104 6.77 6.03 7.55
C GLU A 104 6.57 5.25 8.85
N HIS A 105 7.25 4.12 8.97
CA HIS A 105 7.01 3.13 10.03
C HIS A 105 6.81 3.68 11.46
N GLU A 106 7.60 4.64 11.97
CA GLU A 106 7.40 5.19 13.32
C GLU A 106 6.04 5.87 13.45
N LEU A 107 5.72 6.77 12.50
CA LEU A 107 4.47 7.51 12.49
C LEU A 107 3.27 6.60 12.22
N ASP A 108 3.40 5.70 11.25
CA ASP A 108 2.34 4.77 10.85
C ASP A 108 2.00 3.79 11.98
N LEU A 109 3.00 3.30 12.72
CA LEU A 109 2.78 2.44 13.89
C LEU A 109 2.11 3.22 15.03
N LEU A 110 2.55 4.46 15.30
CA LEU A 110 1.92 5.32 16.32
C LEU A 110 0.45 5.62 15.98
N ILE A 111 0.14 5.89 14.72
CA ILE A 111 -1.24 6.10 14.27
C ILE A 111 -2.06 4.82 14.42
N GLU A 112 -1.49 3.67 14.05
CA GLU A 112 -2.16 2.38 14.20
C GLU A 112 -2.48 2.08 15.68
N GLU A 113 -1.52 2.30 16.59
CA GLU A 113 -1.71 2.14 18.03
C GLU A 113 -2.75 3.12 18.59
N ALA A 114 -2.74 4.37 18.15
CA ALA A 114 -3.68 5.40 18.59
C ALA A 114 -5.13 5.17 18.09
N THR A 115 -5.29 4.46 16.97
CA THR A 115 -6.60 4.18 16.35
C THR A 115 -7.15 2.79 16.65
N ALA A 116 -6.40 1.96 17.38
CA ALA A 116 -6.76 0.57 17.69
C ALA A 116 -8.06 0.41 18.51
N SER A 117 -8.54 1.47 19.18
CA SER A 117 -9.79 1.46 19.94
C SER A 117 -11.06 1.66 19.10
N ASP A 118 -10.94 2.16 17.87
CA ASP A 118 -12.06 2.57 17.02
C ASP A 118 -12.60 1.42 16.15
N ILE A 119 -13.07 0.30 16.70
CA ILE A 119 -13.72 -0.87 15.99
C ILE A 119 -12.86 -1.52 14.87
N ASP A 120 -11.81 -0.87 14.37
CA ASP A 120 -10.91 -1.34 13.33
C ASP A 120 -9.87 -2.24 13.98
N ALA A 121 -10.16 -3.55 13.98
CA ALA A 121 -9.14 -4.56 14.23
C ALA A 121 -7.92 -4.24 13.34
N GLY A 122 -6.71 -4.14 13.92
CA GLY A 122 -5.50 -3.56 13.29
C GLY A 122 -5.16 -4.02 11.86
N GLY A 123 -5.74 -5.12 11.38
CA GLY A 123 -5.72 -5.48 9.97
C GLY A 123 -6.37 -4.48 9.02
N THR A 124 -7.38 -3.69 9.42
CA THR A 124 -8.01 -2.72 8.51
C THR A 124 -7.12 -1.51 8.25
N PHE A 125 -6.46 -0.97 9.29
CA PHE A 125 -5.54 0.15 9.12
C PHE A 125 -4.35 -0.27 8.26
N ALA A 126 -3.67 -1.36 8.63
CA ALA A 126 -2.55 -1.92 7.88
C ALA A 126 -2.91 -2.14 6.41
N LYS A 127 -4.09 -2.72 6.16
CA LYS A 127 -4.60 -2.91 4.81
C LYS A 127 -4.76 -1.61 4.05
N ARG A 128 -5.46 -0.62 4.61
CA ARG A 128 -5.74 0.66 3.93
C ARG A 128 -4.43 1.38 3.60
N LEU A 129 -3.55 1.47 4.58
CA LEU A 129 -2.23 2.09 4.45
C LEU A 129 -1.40 1.42 3.34
N LEU A 130 -1.25 0.09 3.39
CA LEU A 130 -0.47 -0.64 2.40
C LEU A 130 -1.09 -0.58 1.00
N THR A 131 -2.42 -0.60 0.89
CA THR A 131 -3.13 -0.46 -0.38
C THR A 131 -2.90 0.92 -1.01
N GLY A 132 -2.89 1.98 -0.18
CA GLY A 132 -2.54 3.34 -0.61
C GLY A 132 -1.10 3.40 -1.15
N GLN A 133 -0.14 2.92 -0.36
CA GLN A 133 1.28 2.88 -0.78
C GLN A 133 1.49 2.04 -2.05
N ALA A 134 0.79 0.92 -2.18
CA ALA A 134 0.84 0.09 -3.38
C ALA A 134 0.27 0.83 -4.61
N ALA A 135 -0.79 1.62 -4.45
CA ALA A 135 -1.36 2.43 -5.52
C ALA A 135 -0.42 3.57 -5.94
N GLU A 136 0.20 4.27 -4.98
CA GLU A 136 1.23 5.28 -5.24
C GLU A 136 2.41 4.69 -6.03
N GLN A 137 2.95 3.55 -5.58
CA GLN A 137 4.08 2.92 -6.27
C GLN A 137 3.67 2.41 -7.66
N TYR A 138 2.45 1.92 -7.83
CA TYR A 138 1.91 1.57 -9.15
C TYR A 138 1.88 2.80 -10.07
N PHE A 139 1.41 3.96 -9.57
CA PHE A 139 1.43 5.22 -10.31
C PHE A 139 2.86 5.61 -10.71
N MET A 140 3.81 5.58 -9.77
CA MET A 140 5.23 5.88 -10.02
C MET A 140 5.84 4.99 -11.11
N ASN A 141 5.42 3.73 -11.20
CA ASN A 141 5.88 2.78 -12.21
C ASN A 141 5.23 2.98 -13.58
N SER A 142 4.07 3.65 -13.64
CA SER A 142 3.23 3.73 -14.85
C SER A 142 3.08 5.13 -15.43
N PHE A 143 3.29 6.21 -14.67
CA PHE A 143 2.94 7.56 -15.12
C PHE A 143 3.62 7.98 -16.43
N LYS A 144 4.85 7.52 -16.69
CA LYS A 144 5.59 7.82 -17.92
C LYS A 144 4.95 7.23 -19.18
N SER A 145 4.12 6.19 -19.06
CA SER A 145 3.42 5.59 -20.20
C SER A 145 2.06 6.24 -20.49
N ILE A 146 1.60 7.15 -19.62
CA ILE A 146 0.30 7.82 -19.75
C ILE A 146 0.43 9.02 -20.70
N PRO A 147 -0.33 9.07 -21.82
CA PRO A 147 -0.19 10.14 -22.82
C PRO A 147 -0.31 11.56 -22.27
N SER A 148 -1.25 11.79 -21.34
CA SER A 148 -1.45 13.09 -20.70
C SER A 148 -0.26 13.59 -19.87
N PHE A 149 0.71 12.72 -19.56
CA PHE A 149 1.84 12.99 -18.68
C PHE A 149 3.19 12.94 -19.40
N TYR A 150 3.22 12.78 -20.72
CA TYR A 150 4.46 12.69 -21.48
C TYR A 150 5.34 13.93 -21.34
N GLY A 151 6.63 13.69 -21.11
CA GLY A 151 7.64 14.74 -20.96
C GLY A 151 7.58 15.54 -19.66
N LEU A 152 6.66 15.22 -18.74
CA LEU A 152 6.57 15.90 -17.45
C LEU A 152 7.52 15.27 -16.42
N ASN A 153 8.14 16.13 -15.61
CA ASN A 153 8.83 15.71 -14.41
C ASN A 153 7.83 15.44 -13.29
N ILE A 154 8.22 14.60 -12.33
CA ILE A 154 7.39 14.26 -11.18
C ILE A 154 8.02 14.77 -9.89
N ARG A 155 7.19 15.27 -8.98
CA ARG A 155 7.54 15.62 -7.61
C ARG A 155 6.56 14.91 -6.67
N ASP A 156 7.11 14.19 -5.70
CA ASP A 156 6.34 13.61 -4.59
C ASP A 156 5.86 14.73 -3.66
N ALA A 157 4.54 14.79 -3.44
CA ALA A 157 3.86 15.76 -2.59
C ALA A 157 3.02 15.09 -1.49
N THR A 158 3.13 13.77 -1.32
CA THR A 158 2.36 12.95 -0.35
C THR A 158 2.45 13.48 1.08
N LYS A 159 3.55 14.15 1.44
CA LYS A 159 3.81 14.73 2.78
C LYS A 159 3.52 16.22 2.91
N LEU A 160 3.21 16.91 1.82
CA LEU A 160 2.95 18.36 1.86
C LEU A 160 1.52 18.66 2.31
N GLY A 161 0.68 17.63 2.35
CA GLY A 161 -0.74 17.73 2.62
C GLY A 161 -1.42 18.68 1.65
N CYS A 162 -0.92 18.93 0.44
CA CYS A 162 -1.40 20.00 -0.44
C CYS A 162 -2.71 19.69 -1.18
N GLY A 163 -3.35 18.54 -0.88
CA GLY A 163 -4.61 18.09 -1.50
C GLY A 163 -4.43 17.27 -2.78
N PHE A 164 -3.21 16.81 -3.03
CA PHE A 164 -2.85 15.81 -4.04
C PHE A 164 -1.54 15.11 -3.66
N ASP A 165 -1.34 13.89 -4.13
CA ASP A 165 -0.14 13.08 -3.83
C ASP A 165 1.09 13.42 -4.68
N PHE A 166 0.91 13.76 -5.96
CA PHE A 166 2.00 14.04 -6.88
C PHE A 166 1.76 15.28 -7.73
N GLN A 167 2.84 16.02 -7.98
CA GLN A 167 2.86 17.10 -8.97
C GLN A 167 3.60 16.61 -10.22
N LEU A 168 2.96 16.73 -11.38
CA LEU A 168 3.60 16.56 -12.68
C LEU A 168 3.82 17.92 -13.34
N TYR A 169 5.04 18.21 -13.80
CA TYR A 169 5.37 19.56 -14.22
C TYR A 169 6.42 19.67 -15.33
N SER A 170 6.33 20.77 -16.06
CA SER A 170 7.34 21.34 -16.96
C SER A 170 7.36 22.87 -16.74
N PRO A 171 8.24 23.65 -17.40
CA PRO A 171 8.24 25.10 -17.23
C PRO A 171 6.90 25.80 -17.52
N SER A 172 6.06 25.22 -18.37
CA SER A 172 4.76 25.80 -18.79
C SER A 172 3.53 25.03 -18.29
N VAL A 173 3.71 23.83 -17.72
CA VAL A 173 2.62 22.95 -17.30
C VAL A 173 2.80 22.54 -15.85
N SER A 174 1.71 22.56 -15.08
CA SER A 174 1.68 22.00 -13.74
C SER A 174 0.35 21.31 -13.49
N LEU A 175 0.41 20.01 -13.26
CA LEU A 175 -0.72 19.12 -13.00
C LEU A 175 -0.61 18.56 -11.58
N ALA A 176 -1.75 18.42 -10.92
CA ALA A 176 -1.89 17.69 -9.67
C ALA A 176 -2.46 16.30 -9.96
N VAL A 177 -1.90 15.29 -9.31
CA VAL A 177 -2.39 13.92 -9.38
C VAL A 177 -2.63 13.40 -7.97
N GLU A 178 -3.88 13.06 -7.70
CA GLU A 178 -4.30 12.33 -6.50
C GLU A 178 -4.42 10.85 -6.84
N VAL A 179 -3.86 9.98 -6.00
CA VAL A 179 -3.82 8.53 -6.23
C VAL A 179 -4.70 7.83 -5.20
N LYS A 180 -5.65 7.01 -5.67
CA LYS A 180 -6.51 6.19 -4.81
C LYS A 180 -6.38 4.71 -5.14
N GLY A 181 -6.45 3.86 -4.12
CA GLY A 181 -6.43 2.41 -4.24
C GLY A 181 -7.78 1.76 -3.93
N LEU A 182 -8.20 0.79 -4.75
CA LEU A 182 -9.40 -0.03 -4.54
C LEU A 182 -9.07 -1.52 -4.65
N ASN A 183 -9.52 -2.30 -3.67
CA ASN A 183 -9.26 -3.75 -3.65
C ASN A 183 -10.00 -4.49 -4.78
N ASP A 184 -11.24 -4.08 -5.07
CA ASP A 184 -12.12 -4.68 -6.07
C ASP A 184 -12.11 -3.88 -7.40
N LYS A 185 -12.81 -4.39 -8.42
CA LYS A 185 -12.94 -3.73 -9.75
C LYS A 185 -13.78 -2.45 -9.70
N CYS A 186 -14.60 -2.29 -8.67
CA CYS A 186 -15.45 -1.15 -8.39
C CYS A 186 -15.54 -0.95 -6.87
N GLY A 187 -15.80 0.28 -6.45
CA GLY A 187 -15.92 0.65 -5.06
C GLY A 187 -16.04 2.16 -4.92
N ASN A 188 -16.28 2.61 -3.69
CA ASN A 188 -16.36 4.03 -3.40
C ASN A 188 -14.95 4.62 -3.26
N ILE A 189 -14.75 5.77 -3.87
CA ILE A 189 -13.60 6.64 -3.66
C ILE A 189 -14.07 7.87 -2.89
N THR A 190 -13.25 8.34 -1.97
CA THR A 190 -13.54 9.51 -1.16
C THR A 190 -12.46 10.54 -1.38
N LEU A 191 -12.84 11.80 -1.52
CA LEU A 191 -11.94 12.93 -1.44
C LEU A 191 -12.09 13.58 -0.07
N THR A 192 -10.98 13.95 0.55
CA THR A 192 -11.05 14.84 1.72
C THR A 192 -11.59 16.20 1.30
N GLN A 193 -12.08 17.00 2.26
CA GLN A 193 -12.52 18.37 1.97
C GLN A 193 -11.42 19.19 1.27
N LYS A 194 -10.16 18.94 1.64
CA LYS A 194 -9.00 19.59 1.05
C LYS A 194 -8.76 19.14 -0.39
N GLU A 195 -8.73 17.84 -0.65
CA GLU A 195 -8.61 17.27 -2.01
C GLU A 195 -9.72 17.82 -2.92
N HIS A 196 -10.98 17.79 -2.46
CA HIS A 196 -12.11 18.31 -3.21
C HIS A 196 -11.97 19.82 -3.52
N ALA A 197 -11.58 20.63 -2.54
CA ALA A 197 -11.38 22.07 -2.75
C ALA A 197 -10.24 22.36 -3.75
N VAL A 198 -9.14 21.60 -3.69
CA VAL A 198 -8.00 21.76 -4.60
C VAL A 198 -8.36 21.28 -6.01
N ALA A 199 -9.05 20.14 -6.14
CA ALA A 199 -9.57 19.64 -7.40
C ALA A 199 -10.49 20.66 -8.08
N SER A 200 -11.39 21.29 -7.32
CA SER A 200 -12.27 22.35 -7.85
C SER A 200 -11.52 23.57 -8.36
N ARG A 201 -10.42 23.97 -7.70
CA ARG A 201 -9.60 25.12 -8.11
C ARG A 201 -8.72 24.81 -9.32
N MET A 202 -8.24 23.58 -9.44
CA MET A 202 -7.31 23.16 -10.49
C MET A 202 -8.03 22.70 -11.77
N GLY A 203 -9.27 22.20 -11.65
CA GLY A 203 -10.10 21.78 -12.78
C GLY A 203 -9.38 20.79 -13.69
N ASP A 204 -9.20 21.18 -14.95
CA ASP A 204 -8.50 20.40 -15.98
C ASP A 204 -7.03 20.06 -15.69
N ARG A 205 -6.44 20.72 -14.69
CA ARG A 205 -5.08 20.43 -14.21
C ARG A 205 -5.05 19.45 -13.05
N TYR A 206 -6.20 18.97 -12.58
CA TYR A 206 -6.31 17.97 -11.53
C TYR A 206 -6.71 16.62 -12.12
N PHE A 207 -5.95 15.60 -11.78
CA PHE A 207 -6.19 14.22 -12.17
C PHE A 207 -6.42 13.36 -10.93
N LEU A 208 -7.43 12.51 -11.00
CA LEU A 208 -7.61 11.41 -10.06
C LEU A 208 -7.18 10.11 -10.75
N PHE A 209 -6.16 9.47 -10.18
CA PHE A 209 -5.61 8.21 -10.65
C PHE A 209 -6.04 7.08 -9.72
N VAL A 210 -6.95 6.22 -10.19
CA VAL A 210 -7.53 5.16 -9.36
C VAL A 210 -6.96 3.81 -9.77
N VAL A 211 -6.13 3.22 -8.92
CA VAL A 211 -5.65 1.83 -9.05
C VAL A 211 -6.66 0.91 -8.41
N LYS A 212 -7.11 -0.11 -9.13
CA LYS A 212 -8.19 -1.02 -8.72
C LYS A 212 -7.83 -2.48 -8.92
N ASN A 213 -8.63 -3.37 -8.35
CA ASN A 213 -8.56 -4.82 -8.53
C ASN A 213 -7.28 -5.47 -7.96
N PHE A 214 -6.81 -5.02 -6.79
CA PHE A 214 -5.67 -5.65 -6.08
C PHE A 214 -5.91 -7.11 -5.73
N LYS A 215 -7.16 -7.56 -5.57
CA LYS A 215 -7.48 -8.98 -5.30
C LYS A 215 -7.19 -9.93 -6.46
N GLU A 216 -7.06 -9.41 -7.67
CA GLU A 216 -6.74 -10.19 -8.87
C GLU A 216 -5.53 -9.60 -9.60
N LYS A 217 -5.77 -8.64 -10.50
CA LYS A 217 -4.74 -8.00 -11.31
C LYS A 217 -4.94 -6.47 -11.25
N PRO A 218 -4.01 -5.73 -10.63
CA PRO A 218 -4.07 -4.28 -10.56
C PRO A 218 -4.12 -3.63 -11.94
N VAL A 219 -5.11 -2.78 -12.13
CA VAL A 219 -5.30 -1.92 -13.32
C VAL A 219 -5.68 -0.52 -12.85
N HIS A 220 -5.60 0.48 -13.72
CA HIS A 220 -5.92 1.85 -13.34
C HIS A 220 -6.96 2.50 -14.24
N ASN A 221 -7.65 3.50 -13.69
CA ASN A 221 -8.43 4.49 -14.42
C ASN A 221 -7.85 5.87 -14.15
N LEU A 222 -7.89 6.72 -15.17
CA LEU A 222 -7.46 8.11 -15.08
C LEU A 222 -8.67 9.01 -15.34
N TYR A 223 -8.95 9.91 -14.40
CA TYR A 223 -10.03 10.89 -14.51
C TYR A 223 -9.42 12.29 -14.53
N LYS A 224 -9.53 12.99 -15.65
CA LYS A 224 -9.21 14.41 -15.76
C LYS A 224 -10.40 15.21 -15.24
N ASN A 225 -10.16 16.22 -14.40
CA ASN A 225 -11.24 17.05 -13.82
C ASN A 225 -12.37 16.20 -13.20
N PRO A 226 -12.05 15.35 -12.19
CA PRO A 226 -12.96 14.32 -11.67
C PRO A 226 -14.27 14.88 -11.09
N LEU A 227 -14.31 16.16 -10.74
CA LEU A 227 -15.52 16.80 -10.21
C LEU A 227 -16.54 17.18 -11.30
N ARG A 228 -16.12 17.21 -12.58
CA ARG A 228 -17.00 17.50 -13.72
C ARG A 228 -17.22 16.30 -14.62
N GLU A 229 -16.24 15.40 -14.72
CA GLU A 229 -16.24 14.32 -15.69
C GLU A 229 -16.09 12.94 -15.02
N GLY A 230 -16.95 12.00 -15.43
CA GLY A 230 -16.80 10.57 -15.13
C GLY A 230 -17.18 10.12 -13.72
N LEU A 231 -17.32 11.03 -12.75
CA LEU A 231 -17.63 10.71 -11.36
C LEU A 231 -18.68 11.67 -10.77
N VAL A 232 -19.47 11.16 -9.83
CA VAL A 232 -20.45 11.94 -9.06
C VAL A 232 -20.06 11.87 -7.59
N PHE A 233 -19.67 13.01 -7.02
CA PHE A 233 -19.32 13.12 -5.61
C PHE A 233 -20.51 13.66 -4.81
N ASN A 234 -20.96 12.86 -3.83
CA ASN A 234 -21.95 13.30 -2.85
C ASN A 234 -21.23 13.73 -1.59
N LYS A 235 -21.58 14.90 -1.05
CA LYS A 235 -21.02 15.38 0.21
C LYS A 235 -21.54 14.50 1.35
N ILE A 236 -20.62 13.92 2.12
CA ILE A 236 -20.91 13.17 3.33
C ILE A 236 -20.21 13.88 4.48
N GLU A 237 -20.94 14.22 5.53
CA GLU A 237 -20.40 14.87 6.72
C GLU A 237 -20.45 13.91 7.90
N GLN A 238 -19.35 13.83 8.65
CA GLN A 238 -19.24 13.05 9.87
C GLN A 238 -18.84 13.99 11.00
N TYR A 239 -19.55 13.90 12.12
CA TYR A 239 -19.27 14.70 13.33
C TYR A 239 -18.42 13.86 14.28
N ILE A 240 -17.19 14.31 14.53
CA ILE A 240 -16.23 13.64 15.43
C ILE A 240 -16.18 14.40 16.75
N THR A 241 -16.35 13.71 17.88
CA THR A 241 -16.12 14.28 19.21
C THR A 241 -14.61 14.31 19.48
N GLN A 242 -14.04 15.51 19.57
CA GLN A 242 -12.62 15.69 19.87
C GLN A 242 -12.43 16.05 21.34
N THR A 243 -11.64 15.26 22.07
CA THR A 243 -11.14 15.62 23.41
C THR A 243 -9.82 16.35 23.25
N ASN A 244 -9.74 17.55 23.80
CA ASN A 244 -8.52 18.39 23.76
C ASN A 244 -7.98 18.55 25.18
N TRP A 245 -6.66 18.40 25.33
CA TRP A 245 -5.94 18.74 26.56
C TRP A 245 -5.10 19.98 26.30
N THR A 246 -5.25 21.00 27.13
CA THR A 246 -4.53 22.27 27.00
C THR A 246 -3.65 22.49 28.22
N ALA A 247 -2.39 22.86 28.00
CA ALA A 247 -1.49 23.33 29.05
C ALA A 247 -1.07 24.78 28.74
N ARG A 248 -0.88 25.58 29.79
CA ARG A 248 -0.31 26.94 29.67
C ARG A 248 1.20 26.83 29.81
N VAL A 249 1.93 27.31 28.80
CA VAL A 249 3.40 27.44 28.79
C VAL A 249 3.77 28.86 29.15
#